data_AF-A0A452EDW8-F1
#
_entry.id   AF-A0A452EDW8-F1
#
_cell.length_a   1.000
_cell.length_b   1.000
_cell.length_c   1.000
_cell.angle_alpha   90.00
_cell.angle_beta   90.00
_cell.angle_gamma   90.00
#
_symmetry.space_group_name_H-M   'P 1'
#
loop_
_entity.id
_entity.type
_entity.pdbx_description
1 polymer ?
#
loop_
_entity_poly.entity_id
_entity_poly.type
_entity_poly.pdbx_seq_one_letter_code
_entity_poly.pdbx_strand_id
1 'polypeptide(L)'
;MDIQQQQKQSSRVMSLDKDGTHLHCKGQACSSPTGRCQVRVPEHSPFAQGWDFREATAAGQKDAGIMLSTSSSATVFLKDFPWVTAQTSLLLVLGLLLLTALGFIWKLRREKDRECWIKEQLQRELRWRKAQKVDDWKKAQSYAAHVTLDPNTAFFELFLSEDHRSVKRRNLWQNLPEKPERFSFDPCVLGHGSFSSGRHYWEVEVGDRTYWELGVCEENVDRAWGIAESPQNGFWAVELYANKYQALTSPRTALPLSEPPSRVGVFLDYEAGHVSFYSVADGSHIYTFPQASFSGPLRPFFCLWFYHPTPLTICH
;
A
#
# COMPACT_ATOMS: atom_id res chain seq x y z
N MET A 1 -19.59 -25.19 -38.70
CA MET A 1 -19.58 -26.51 -38.06
C MET A 1 -18.80 -26.40 -36.77
N ASP A 2 -19.59 -26.32 -35.72
CA ASP A 2 -19.40 -26.65 -34.31
C ASP A 2 -18.24 -27.53 -33.84
N ILE A 3 -18.03 -27.43 -32.51
CA ILE A 3 -17.28 -28.31 -31.58
C ILE A 3 -15.81 -27.87 -31.34
N GLN A 4 -15.49 -27.05 -30.33
CA GLN A 4 -15.58 -27.34 -28.88
C GLN A 4 -15.02 -28.72 -28.50
N GLN A 5 -13.69 -28.90 -28.52
CA GLN A 5 -13.02 -29.71 -27.49
C GLN A 5 -11.49 -29.58 -27.58
N GLN A 6 -10.87 -29.46 -26.40
CA GLN A 6 -9.43 -29.36 -26.14
C GLN A 6 -8.87 -27.95 -26.45
N GLN A 7 -8.63 -27.07 -25.48
CA GLN A 7 -7.89 -27.31 -24.24
C GLN A 7 -8.48 -26.50 -23.08
N LYS A 8 -9.07 -27.22 -22.13
CA LYS A 8 -9.36 -26.76 -20.78
C LYS A 8 -8.62 -27.68 -19.81
N GLN A 9 -7.57 -27.17 -19.19
CA GLN A 9 -6.94 -27.67 -17.96
C GLN A 9 -6.01 -26.53 -17.49
N SER A 10 -6.00 -26.06 -16.25
CA SER A 10 -6.60 -26.49 -15.00
C SER A 10 -6.49 -25.30 -14.04
N SER A 11 -7.60 -24.84 -13.46
CA SER A 11 -7.57 -23.98 -12.26
C SER A 11 -8.64 -24.48 -11.31
N ARG A 12 -8.21 -25.03 -10.17
CA ARG A 12 -9.08 -25.64 -9.15
C ARG A 12 -9.88 -24.54 -8.47
N VAL A 13 -11.20 -24.58 -8.63
CA VAL A 13 -12.13 -23.66 -7.97
C VAL A 13 -12.51 -24.23 -6.62
N MET A 14 -12.16 -23.53 -5.53
CA MET A 14 -12.72 -23.79 -4.20
C MET A 14 -13.99 -22.96 -4.04
N SER A 15 -15.10 -23.57 -3.64
CA SER A 15 -16.36 -22.88 -3.35
C SER A 15 -16.80 -23.19 -1.91
N LEU A 16 -17.11 -22.14 -1.15
CA LEU A 16 -17.70 -22.24 0.19
C LEU A 16 -19.18 -22.64 0.10
N ASP A 17 -19.64 -23.39 1.10
CA ASP A 17 -21.06 -23.66 1.27
C ASP A 17 -21.79 -22.45 1.89
N LYS A 18 -23.12 -22.40 1.73
CA LYS A 18 -23.94 -21.19 1.99
C LYS A 18 -23.95 -20.69 3.45
N ASP A 19 -23.47 -21.49 4.40
CA ASP A 19 -23.38 -21.13 5.82
C ASP A 19 -21.92 -20.94 6.31
N GLY A 20 -20.95 -20.88 5.39
CA GLY A 20 -19.62 -20.32 5.63
C GLY A 20 -18.66 -21.12 6.52
N THR A 21 -18.99 -22.34 6.94
CA THR A 21 -18.23 -23.06 7.99
C THR A 21 -17.38 -24.25 7.53
N HIS A 22 -17.52 -24.76 6.30
CA HIS A 22 -16.67 -25.85 5.80
C HIS A 22 -16.30 -25.72 4.30
N LEU A 23 -15.05 -26.07 3.98
CA LEU A 23 -14.49 -26.16 2.62
C LEU A 23 -14.47 -27.62 2.16
N HIS A 24 -14.98 -27.93 0.97
CA HIS A 24 -14.91 -29.27 0.39
C HIS A 24 -14.26 -29.25 -1.00
N CYS A 25 -13.28 -30.13 -1.23
CA CYS A 25 -12.73 -30.39 -2.55
C CYS A 25 -13.57 -31.48 -3.25
N LYS A 26 -14.06 -31.21 -4.47
CA LYS A 26 -14.62 -32.25 -5.35
C LYS A 26 -13.64 -32.59 -6.47
N GLY A 27 -13.12 -33.82 -6.39
CA GLY A 27 -12.61 -34.62 -7.51
C GLY A 27 -11.14 -34.44 -7.88
N GLN A 28 -10.33 -35.50 -7.80
CA GLN A 28 -10.26 -36.47 -8.90
C GLN A 28 -9.53 -37.75 -8.49
N ALA A 29 -10.06 -38.89 -8.95
CA ALA A 29 -9.36 -40.16 -8.97
C ALA A 29 -8.24 -40.12 -10.02
N CYS A 30 -7.05 -40.65 -9.68
CA CYS A 30 -6.02 -41.04 -10.64
C CYS A 30 -6.03 -42.57 -10.80
N SER A 31 -5.93 -42.99 -12.06
CA SER A 31 -6.06 -44.36 -12.53
C SER A 31 -4.72 -45.07 -12.71
N SER A 32 -4.66 -46.31 -12.18
CA SER A 32 -3.97 -47.50 -12.73
C SER A 32 -2.44 -47.63 -12.59
N PRO A 33 -1.85 -48.83 -12.78
CA PRO A 33 -2.16 -50.14 -12.17
C PRO A 33 -0.87 -50.86 -11.69
N THR A 34 -1.05 -51.98 -10.96
CA THR A 34 -0.04 -53.02 -10.60
C THR A 34 0.90 -52.75 -9.41
N GLY A 35 0.91 -53.68 -8.44
CA GLY A 35 2.03 -53.82 -7.49
C GLY A 35 1.76 -54.01 -5.98
N ARG A 36 0.78 -54.83 -5.58
CA ARG A 36 0.69 -55.66 -4.33
C ARG A 36 1.41 -55.22 -3.02
N CYS A 37 0.60 -55.03 -1.96
CA CYS A 37 0.74 -55.31 -0.51
C CYS A 37 2.05 -54.93 0.24
N GLN A 38 2.05 -54.29 1.41
CA GLN A 38 1.64 -54.84 2.72
C GLN A 38 1.78 -53.77 3.81
N VAL A 39 1.00 -53.96 4.87
CA VAL A 39 1.02 -53.27 6.17
C VAL A 39 2.34 -53.54 6.89
N ARG A 40 3.01 -52.48 7.40
CA ARG A 40 3.76 -52.55 8.67
C ARG A 40 4.06 -51.16 9.25
N VAL A 41 3.73 -51.01 10.53
CA VAL A 41 4.17 -49.93 11.44
C VAL A 41 5.65 -50.13 11.77
N PRO A 42 6.45 -49.07 11.92
CA PRO A 42 7.66 -49.15 12.71
C PRO A 42 7.57 -48.29 13.97
N GLU A 43 7.78 -49.02 15.05
CA GLU A 43 8.13 -48.60 16.40
C GLU A 43 9.62 -48.17 16.47
N HIS A 44 9.92 -47.35 17.48
CA HIS A 44 11.20 -47.16 18.20
C HIS A 44 12.33 -46.26 17.65
N SER A 45 12.60 -45.19 18.44
CA SER A 45 13.82 -44.93 19.28
C SER A 45 15.19 -44.89 18.58
N PRO A 46 16.16 -43.97 18.88
CA PRO A 46 16.65 -43.71 20.26
C PRO A 46 17.21 -42.32 20.59
N PHE A 47 17.21 -41.96 21.89
CA PHE A 47 18.45 -41.73 22.65
C PHE A 47 18.13 -41.62 24.15
N ALA A 48 18.87 -42.42 24.92
CA ALA A 48 18.84 -42.50 26.37
C ALA A 48 19.76 -41.44 27.00
N GLN A 49 19.45 -40.99 28.23
CA GLN A 49 20.39 -41.01 29.36
C GLN A 49 19.77 -40.42 30.64
N GLY A 50 19.82 -41.22 31.72
CA GLY A 50 19.84 -40.86 33.16
C GLY A 50 18.66 -40.02 33.68
N TRP A 51 18.18 -40.12 34.90
CA TRP A 51 18.89 -40.31 36.15
C TRP A 51 18.01 -41.12 37.10
N ASP A 52 18.66 -42.03 37.80
CA ASP A 52 18.12 -42.84 38.88
C ASP A 52 18.56 -42.19 40.21
N PHE A 53 17.67 -42.11 41.20
CA PHE A 53 18.01 -42.39 42.62
C PHE A 53 16.75 -42.46 43.52
N ARG A 54 16.33 -43.70 43.75
CA ARG A 54 15.92 -44.34 45.02
C ARG A 54 14.98 -43.65 46.03
N GLU A 55 13.85 -44.35 46.21
CA GLU A 55 13.11 -44.48 47.47
C GLU A 55 13.96 -45.11 48.59
N ALA A 56 13.64 -44.70 49.82
CA ALA A 56 13.87 -45.51 51.02
C ALA A 56 12.55 -45.63 51.79
N THR A 57 12.04 -46.85 51.86
CA THR A 57 10.98 -47.28 52.77
C THR A 57 11.59 -47.67 54.12
N ALA A 58 10.88 -47.39 55.22
CA ALA A 58 10.40 -48.41 56.18
C ALA A 58 10.05 -47.82 57.56
N ALA A 59 8.78 -48.04 57.93
CA ALA A 59 8.28 -48.61 59.18
C ALA A 59 8.67 -48.01 60.56
N GLY A 60 7.64 -47.86 61.40
CA GLY A 60 7.74 -48.27 62.81
C GLY A 60 7.24 -47.29 63.87
N GLN A 61 5.95 -47.39 64.19
CA GLN A 61 5.35 -47.44 65.54
C GLN A 61 6.06 -46.75 66.73
N LYS A 62 5.35 -45.86 67.44
CA LYS A 62 4.96 -46.06 68.86
C LYS A 62 4.15 -44.89 69.43
N ASP A 63 3.13 -45.28 70.18
CA ASP A 63 2.25 -44.46 71.00
C ASP A 63 3.03 -43.63 72.05
N ALA A 64 2.57 -42.40 72.25
CA ALA A 64 2.61 -41.74 73.55
C ALA A 64 1.43 -40.77 73.62
N GLY A 65 0.38 -41.21 74.30
CA GLY A 65 -0.69 -40.32 74.73
C GLY A 65 -0.12 -39.24 75.63
N ILE A 66 -0.45 -37.99 75.33
CA ILE A 66 -0.42 -36.90 76.30
C ILE A 66 -1.83 -36.34 76.32
N MET A 67 -2.52 -36.62 77.42
CA MET A 67 -3.72 -35.92 77.81
C MET A 67 -3.39 -34.42 77.91
N LEU A 68 -3.99 -33.62 77.03
CA LEU A 68 -4.19 -32.21 77.34
C LEU A 68 -5.53 -32.11 78.05
N SER A 69 -5.42 -32.18 79.38
CA SER A 69 -6.43 -31.79 80.33
C SER A 69 -7.10 -30.49 79.91
N THR A 70 -8.43 -30.53 79.91
CA THR A 70 -9.33 -29.39 80.00
C THR A 70 -8.85 -28.42 81.08
N SER A 71 -8.21 -27.34 80.66
CA SER A 71 -8.13 -26.11 81.43
C SER A 71 -9.04 -25.10 80.73
N SER A 72 -10.27 -25.05 81.22
CA SER A 72 -11.10 -23.86 81.17
C SER A 72 -10.25 -22.61 81.43
N SER A 73 -10.70 -21.49 80.86
CA SER A 73 -10.29 -20.14 81.23
C SER A 73 -9.12 -19.56 80.43
N ALA A 74 -9.38 -19.33 79.14
CA ALA A 74 -9.09 -18.02 78.52
C ALA A 74 -10.13 -17.66 77.44
N THR A 75 -11.37 -18.12 77.59
CA THR A 75 -12.54 -17.41 77.03
C THR A 75 -12.96 -16.33 78.01
N VAL A 76 -12.05 -15.39 78.27
CA VAL A 76 -12.35 -14.20 79.07
C VAL A 76 -11.88 -13.02 78.21
N PHE A 77 -12.86 -12.21 77.79
CA PHE A 77 -12.77 -10.91 77.11
C PHE A 77 -12.60 -10.85 75.57
N LEU A 78 -13.49 -11.50 74.82
CA LEU A 78 -14.06 -10.88 73.60
C LEU A 78 -15.59 -11.04 73.57
N LYS A 79 -16.21 -10.97 74.75
CA LYS A 79 -17.66 -10.81 74.87
C LYS A 79 -17.85 -9.39 75.40
N ASP A 80 -18.49 -8.57 74.58
CA ASP A 80 -18.93 -7.19 74.85
C ASP A 80 -17.98 -6.05 74.47
N PHE A 81 -17.35 -6.15 73.30
CA PHE A 81 -16.89 -4.97 72.56
C PHE A 81 -17.69 -4.81 71.25
N PRO A 82 -18.88 -4.18 71.28
CA PRO A 82 -19.75 -3.98 70.10
C PRO A 82 -19.09 -3.20 68.94
N TRP A 83 -17.92 -2.60 69.16
CA TRP A 83 -17.13 -1.95 68.13
C TRP A 83 -16.28 -2.91 67.27
N VAL A 84 -15.94 -4.11 67.76
CA VAL A 84 -15.08 -5.07 67.03
C VAL A 84 -15.79 -5.67 65.81
N THR A 85 -17.09 -5.97 65.94
CA THR A 85 -17.94 -6.43 64.81
C THR A 85 -18.22 -5.32 63.80
N ALA A 86 -18.33 -4.08 64.28
CA ALA A 86 -18.44 -2.91 63.43
C ALA A 86 -17.14 -2.68 62.62
N GLN A 87 -15.98 -2.93 63.24
CA GLN A 87 -14.67 -2.78 62.58
C GLN A 87 -14.41 -3.83 61.50
N THR A 88 -14.76 -5.10 61.73
CA THR A 88 -14.62 -6.13 60.68
C THR A 88 -15.56 -5.91 59.50
N SER A 89 -16.79 -5.46 59.75
CA SER A 89 -17.72 -5.07 58.68
C SER A 89 -17.20 -3.89 57.86
N LEU A 90 -16.65 -2.86 58.51
CA LEU A 90 -16.05 -1.72 57.84
C LEU A 90 -14.85 -2.13 56.96
N LEU A 91 -14.00 -3.03 57.46
CA LEU A 91 -12.85 -3.56 56.71
C LEU A 91 -13.28 -4.37 55.48
N LEU A 92 -14.35 -5.17 55.58
CA LEU A 92 -14.91 -5.91 54.45
C LEU A 92 -15.47 -4.98 53.38
N VAL A 93 -16.22 -3.94 53.79
CA VAL A 93 -16.75 -2.93 52.88
C VAL A 93 -15.62 -2.18 52.18
N LEU A 94 -14.59 -1.76 52.93
CA LEU A 94 -13.40 -1.11 52.37
C LEU A 94 -12.66 -2.03 51.38
N GLY A 95 -12.51 -3.31 51.70
CA GLY A 95 -11.90 -4.30 50.81
C GLY A 95 -12.65 -4.46 49.48
N LEU A 96 -13.99 -4.54 49.52
CA LEU A 96 -14.84 -4.59 48.33
C LEU A 96 -14.73 -3.31 47.48
N LEU A 97 -14.67 -2.14 48.11
CA LEU A 97 -14.45 -0.86 47.42
C LEU A 97 -13.07 -0.82 46.74
N LEU A 98 -12.02 -1.32 47.39
CA LEU A 98 -10.69 -1.39 46.80
C LEU A 98 -10.63 -2.36 45.61
N LEU A 99 -11.26 -3.54 45.73
CA LEU A 99 -11.31 -4.52 44.63
C LEU A 99 -12.08 -3.99 43.40
N THR A 100 -13.21 -3.33 43.62
CA THR A 100 -13.99 -2.71 42.53
C THR A 100 -13.21 -1.55 41.90
N ALA A 101 -12.55 -0.70 42.70
CA ALA A 101 -11.69 0.37 42.21
C ALA A 101 -10.52 -0.17 41.39
N LEU A 102 -9.82 -1.21 41.86
CA LEU A 102 -8.74 -1.87 41.12
C LEU A 102 -9.25 -2.49 39.81
N GLY A 103 -10.40 -3.15 39.84
CA GLY A 103 -11.05 -3.71 38.64
C GLY A 103 -11.41 -2.62 37.64
N PHE A 104 -11.91 -1.47 38.11
CA PHE A 104 -12.22 -0.32 37.27
C PHE A 104 -10.95 0.32 36.68
N ILE A 105 -9.89 0.50 37.47
CA ILE A 105 -8.59 0.99 37.00
C ILE A 105 -8.00 0.03 35.96
N TRP A 106 -8.06 -1.28 36.22
CA TRP A 106 -7.59 -2.29 35.26
C TRP A 106 -8.42 -2.28 33.98
N LYS A 107 -9.75 -2.13 34.08
CA LYS A 107 -10.63 -1.97 32.93
C LYS A 107 -10.27 -0.73 32.10
N LEU A 108 -10.10 0.42 32.74
CA LEU A 108 -9.70 1.67 32.08
C LEU A 108 -8.33 1.55 31.41
N ARG A 109 -7.36 0.94 32.09
CA ARG A 109 -6.03 0.69 31.53
C ARG A 109 -6.12 -0.21 30.31
N ARG A 110 -6.90 -1.29 30.40
CA ARG A 110 -7.13 -2.23 29.30
C ARG A 110 -7.82 -1.57 28.10
N GLU A 111 -8.77 -0.69 28.31
CA GLU A 111 -9.42 0.08 27.23
C GLU A 111 -8.41 1.03 26.56
N LYS A 112 -7.62 1.77 27.33
CA LYS A 112 -6.58 2.66 26.80
C LYS A 112 -5.48 1.90 26.06
N ASP A 113 -5.09 0.73 26.55
CA ASP A 113 -4.11 -0.15 25.90
C ASP A 113 -4.65 -0.67 24.57
N ARG A 114 -5.95 -1.01 24.48
CA ARG A 114 -6.61 -1.39 23.22
C ARG A 114 -6.62 -0.25 22.22
N GLU A 115 -6.95 0.97 22.63
CA GLU A 115 -6.92 2.14 21.74
C GLU A 115 -5.50 2.44 21.23
N CYS A 116 -4.50 2.39 22.11
CA CYS A 116 -3.09 2.57 21.74
C CYS A 116 -2.67 1.50 20.73
N TRP A 117 -3.02 0.24 20.99
CA TRP A 117 -2.73 -0.87 20.10
C TRP A 117 -3.39 -0.69 18.73
N ILE A 118 -4.67 -0.30 18.65
CA ILE A 118 -5.35 -0.04 17.37
C ILE A 118 -4.69 1.11 16.61
N LYS A 119 -4.37 2.22 17.29
CA LYS A 119 -3.68 3.37 16.68
C LYS A 119 -2.31 2.98 16.16
N GLU A 120 -1.54 2.21 16.93
CA GLU A 120 -0.24 1.70 16.51
C GLU A 120 -0.34 0.77 15.30
N GLN A 121 -1.30 -0.16 15.29
CA GLN A 121 -1.51 -1.04 14.14
C GLN A 121 -1.85 -0.24 12.88
N LEU A 122 -2.80 0.70 12.98
CA LEU A 122 -3.17 1.56 11.85
C LEU A 122 -1.98 2.40 11.37
N GLN A 123 -1.18 2.94 12.29
CA GLN A 123 0.03 3.68 11.94
C GLN A 123 1.09 2.78 11.28
N ARG A 124 1.28 1.56 11.75
CA ARG A 124 2.22 0.60 11.14
C ARG A 124 1.79 0.25 9.72
N GLU A 125 0.51 -0.02 9.52
CA GLU A 125 -0.08 -0.27 8.19
C GLU A 125 0.12 0.92 7.25
N LEU A 126 -0.17 2.15 7.71
CA LEU A 126 0.04 3.36 6.92
C LEU A 126 1.52 3.57 6.59
N ARG A 127 2.42 3.36 7.56
CA ARG A 127 3.88 3.48 7.36
C ARG A 127 4.38 2.43 6.36
N TRP A 128 3.93 1.19 6.48
CA TRP A 128 4.28 0.10 5.55
C TRP A 128 3.82 0.42 4.12
N ARG A 129 2.56 0.85 3.94
CA ARG A 129 2.04 1.26 2.63
C ARG A 129 2.80 2.45 2.03
N LYS A 130 3.16 3.43 2.86
CA LYS A 130 3.99 4.56 2.41
C LYS A 130 5.38 4.10 1.98
N ALA A 131 6.03 3.23 2.76
CA ALA A 131 7.34 2.69 2.43
C ALA A 131 7.32 1.88 1.12
N GLN A 132 6.29 1.05 0.92
CA GLN A 132 6.13 0.29 -0.32
C GLN A 132 6.04 1.20 -1.55
N LYS A 133 5.25 2.28 -1.48
CA LYS A 133 5.13 3.25 -2.59
C LYS A 133 6.47 3.94 -2.90
N VAL A 134 7.25 4.26 -1.88
CA VAL A 134 8.59 4.84 -2.04
C VAL A 134 9.55 3.85 -2.68
N ASP A 135 9.49 2.57 -2.31
CA ASP A 135 10.31 1.54 -2.93
C ASP A 135 9.93 1.30 -4.40
N ASP A 136 8.63 1.35 -4.73
CA ASP A 136 8.15 1.28 -6.11
C ASP A 136 8.69 2.47 -6.95
N TRP A 137 8.70 3.69 -6.39
CA TRP A 137 9.30 4.85 -7.06
C TRP A 137 10.81 4.70 -7.27
N LYS A 138 11.56 4.25 -6.25
CA LYS A 138 13.00 3.98 -6.40
C LYS A 138 13.27 2.93 -7.48
N LYS A 139 12.41 1.93 -7.57
CA LYS A 139 12.49 0.94 -8.65
C LYS A 139 12.17 1.58 -10.01
N ALA A 140 11.19 2.47 -10.10
CA ALA A 140 10.91 3.22 -11.33
C ALA A 140 12.13 4.04 -11.79
N GLN A 141 12.84 4.70 -10.86
CA GLN A 141 14.06 5.46 -11.16
C GLN A 141 15.19 4.63 -11.80
N SER A 142 15.22 3.30 -11.56
CA SER A 142 16.20 2.42 -12.22
C SER A 142 16.00 2.30 -13.75
N TYR A 143 14.85 2.76 -14.27
CA TYR A 143 14.50 2.77 -15.69
C TYR A 143 14.67 4.17 -16.32
N ALA A 144 15.64 4.95 -15.85
CA ALA A 144 15.88 6.31 -16.34
C ALA A 144 16.05 6.35 -17.87
N ALA A 145 15.28 7.22 -18.52
CA ALA A 145 15.25 7.40 -19.97
C ALA A 145 15.68 8.83 -20.33
N HIS A 146 16.49 8.94 -21.38
CA HIS A 146 16.96 10.23 -21.88
C HIS A 146 15.88 10.89 -22.75
N VAL A 147 15.19 11.90 -22.21
CA VAL A 147 14.14 12.66 -22.92
C VAL A 147 14.64 14.05 -23.32
N THR A 148 14.33 14.46 -24.55
CA THR A 148 14.54 15.81 -25.11
C THR A 148 13.29 16.23 -25.85
N LEU A 149 13.09 17.53 -26.02
CA LEU A 149 11.93 18.13 -26.69
C LEU A 149 12.11 18.17 -28.20
N ASP A 150 11.02 18.02 -28.95
CA ASP A 150 11.02 18.06 -30.41
C ASP A 150 10.53 19.42 -30.94
N PRO A 151 11.43 20.25 -31.50
CA PRO A 151 11.07 21.56 -32.07
C PRO A 151 10.06 21.48 -33.22
N ASN A 152 9.93 20.32 -33.86
CA ASN A 152 9.00 20.12 -34.97
C ASN A 152 7.55 20.01 -34.52
N THR A 153 7.32 19.64 -33.25
CA THR A 153 5.98 19.50 -32.68
C THR A 153 5.54 20.74 -31.91
N ALA A 154 6.49 21.54 -31.42
CA ALA A 154 6.23 22.66 -30.53
C ALA A 154 5.29 23.72 -31.16
N PHE A 155 4.27 24.10 -30.41
CA PHE A 155 3.40 25.24 -30.73
C PHE A 155 4.22 26.54 -30.88
N PHE A 156 3.76 27.47 -31.73
CA PHE A 156 4.54 28.63 -32.17
C PHE A 156 4.93 29.61 -31.04
N GLU A 157 4.21 29.64 -29.93
CA GLU A 157 4.54 30.43 -28.73
C GLU A 157 5.47 29.71 -27.73
N LEU A 158 5.86 28.46 -28.01
CA LEU A 158 6.76 27.69 -27.15
C LEU A 158 8.22 27.81 -27.61
N PHE A 159 9.04 28.40 -26.74
CA PHE A 159 10.47 28.58 -26.95
C PHE A 159 11.22 27.48 -26.20
N LEU A 160 11.98 26.69 -26.94
CA LEU A 160 12.84 25.64 -26.41
C LEU A 160 14.23 26.21 -26.06
N SER A 161 14.87 25.66 -25.04
CA SER A 161 16.30 25.88 -24.78
C SER A 161 17.15 25.19 -25.85
N GLU A 162 18.41 25.62 -26.00
CA GLU A 162 19.35 25.07 -26.98
C GLU A 162 19.63 23.56 -26.79
N ASP A 163 19.63 23.10 -25.54
CA ASP A 163 19.78 21.69 -25.18
C ASP A 163 18.49 20.87 -25.35
N HIS A 164 17.40 21.50 -25.78
CA HIS A 164 16.07 20.91 -25.93
C HIS A 164 15.54 20.24 -24.64
N ARG A 165 15.94 20.73 -23.46
CA ARG A 165 15.45 20.18 -22.17
C ARG A 165 14.39 21.04 -21.53
N SER A 166 14.39 22.35 -21.79
CA SER A 166 13.47 23.31 -21.22
C SER A 166 12.54 23.89 -22.26
N VAL A 167 11.30 24.18 -21.85
CA VAL A 167 10.33 24.91 -22.64
C VAL A 167 9.73 26.07 -21.84
N LYS A 168 9.57 27.21 -22.51
CA LYS A 168 8.86 28.37 -22.00
C LYS A 168 7.82 28.82 -23.00
N ARG A 169 6.58 29.04 -22.54
CA ARG A 169 5.63 29.81 -23.33
C ARG A 169 5.94 31.29 -23.23
N ARG A 170 5.97 31.97 -24.37
CA ARG A 170 6.04 33.43 -24.46
C ARG A 170 4.82 33.94 -25.22
N ASN A 171 4.37 35.15 -24.93
CA ASN A 171 3.31 35.81 -25.70
C ASN A 171 3.88 36.40 -27.02
N LEU A 172 4.68 35.60 -27.74
CA LEU A 172 5.38 35.99 -28.95
C LEU A 172 5.34 34.81 -29.93
N TRP A 173 4.87 35.08 -31.14
CA TRP A 173 4.79 34.07 -32.19
C TRP A 173 6.15 33.93 -32.87
N GLN A 174 6.64 32.70 -32.97
CA GLN A 174 7.83 32.40 -33.77
C GLN A 174 7.43 32.19 -35.22
N ASN A 175 8.27 32.69 -36.13
CA ASN A 175 8.13 32.41 -37.56
C ASN A 175 8.74 31.02 -37.87
N LEU A 176 7.96 29.97 -37.61
CA LEU A 176 8.36 28.58 -37.84
C LEU A 176 7.66 28.02 -39.07
N PRO A 177 8.31 27.10 -39.82
CA PRO A 177 7.64 26.42 -40.92
C PRO A 177 6.46 25.59 -40.41
N GLU A 178 5.36 25.62 -41.16
CA GLU A 178 4.24 24.73 -40.95
C GLU A 178 4.67 23.28 -41.18
N LYS A 179 4.37 22.43 -40.21
CA LYS A 179 4.66 21.00 -40.23
C LYS A 179 3.41 20.25 -39.81
N PRO A 180 3.09 19.09 -40.41
CA PRO A 180 1.95 18.28 -39.97
C PRO A 180 2.13 17.77 -38.53
N GLU A 181 3.37 17.66 -38.05
CA GLU A 181 3.69 17.32 -36.65
C GLU A 181 3.39 18.46 -35.65
N ARG A 182 3.16 19.65 -36.22
CA ARG A 182 2.71 20.93 -35.66
C ARG A 182 1.59 20.91 -34.62
N PHE A 183 1.79 21.20 -33.33
CA PHE A 183 0.62 21.67 -32.56
C PHE A 183 0.23 23.09 -33.02
N SER A 184 -0.99 23.24 -33.53
CA SER A 184 -1.48 24.50 -34.11
C SER A 184 -2.42 25.29 -33.20
N PHE A 185 -2.97 24.65 -32.18
CA PHE A 185 -3.99 25.24 -31.30
C PHE A 185 -3.57 25.19 -29.83
N ASP A 186 -3.20 24.01 -29.36
CA ASP A 186 -2.83 23.82 -27.97
C ASP A 186 -1.34 24.11 -27.76
N PRO A 187 -0.97 24.79 -26.67
CA PRO A 187 0.41 25.21 -26.38
C PRO A 187 1.24 24.04 -25.87
N CYS A 188 1.38 23.02 -26.72
CA CYS A 188 1.96 21.72 -26.42
C CYS A 188 3.22 21.44 -27.24
N VAL A 189 4.04 20.53 -26.73
CA VAL A 189 5.25 20.00 -27.36
C VAL A 189 5.46 18.55 -26.94
N LEU A 190 6.00 17.73 -27.85
CA LEU A 190 6.32 16.33 -27.57
C LEU A 190 7.82 16.13 -27.33
N GLY A 191 8.15 15.05 -26.63
CA GLY A 191 9.52 14.54 -26.55
C GLY A 191 9.95 13.94 -27.89
N HIS A 192 11.21 14.10 -28.29
CA HIS A 192 11.77 13.64 -29.57
C HIS A 192 11.71 12.13 -29.76
N GLY A 193 12.03 11.35 -28.71
CA GLY A 193 11.91 9.89 -28.73
C GLY A 193 10.46 9.42 -28.51
N SER A 194 10.14 8.26 -29.09
CA SER A 194 8.92 7.49 -28.80
C SER A 194 9.26 6.15 -28.14
N PHE A 195 8.31 5.62 -27.37
CA PHE A 195 8.42 4.37 -26.63
C PHE A 195 7.34 3.41 -27.13
N SER A 196 7.76 2.27 -27.67
CA SER A 196 6.88 1.21 -28.18
C SER A 196 7.02 -0.12 -27.41
N SER A 197 7.87 -0.14 -26.38
CA SER A 197 8.12 -1.27 -25.50
C SER A 197 8.94 -0.82 -24.28
N GLY A 198 8.98 -1.65 -23.24
CA GLY A 198 9.82 -1.50 -22.07
C GLY A 198 9.24 -0.58 -20.99
N ARG A 199 10.09 -0.37 -19.98
CA ARG A 199 9.85 0.54 -18.86
C ARG A 199 10.77 1.74 -18.97
N HIS A 200 10.21 2.93 -18.78
CA HIS A 200 10.91 4.21 -18.94
C HIS A 200 10.51 5.18 -17.85
N TYR A 201 11.48 5.94 -17.35
CA TYR A 201 11.28 6.94 -16.31
C TYR A 201 12.01 8.23 -16.65
N TRP A 202 11.35 9.37 -16.47
CA TRP A 202 12.00 10.68 -16.54
C TRP A 202 11.39 11.63 -15.51
N GLU A 203 12.14 12.65 -15.14
CA GLU A 203 11.71 13.67 -14.19
C GLU A 203 11.57 15.02 -14.87
N VAL A 204 10.59 15.79 -14.42
CA VAL A 204 10.25 17.10 -14.97
C VAL A 204 10.18 18.08 -13.82
N GLU A 205 11.07 19.07 -13.85
CA GLU A 205 11.01 20.22 -12.96
C GLU A 205 9.92 21.18 -13.43
N VAL A 206 8.87 21.30 -12.60
CA VAL A 206 7.73 22.20 -12.82
C VAL A 206 7.88 23.49 -12.00
N GLY A 207 8.73 23.48 -10.98
CA GLY A 207 9.04 24.65 -10.16
C GLY A 207 7.81 25.20 -9.44
N ASP A 208 7.66 26.51 -9.48
CA ASP A 208 6.56 27.29 -8.92
C ASP A 208 5.45 27.61 -9.94
N ARG A 209 5.47 26.97 -11.12
CA ARG A 209 4.48 27.20 -12.16
C ARG A 209 3.08 26.86 -11.67
N THR A 210 2.12 27.71 -12.01
CA THR A 210 0.70 27.56 -11.64
C THR A 210 -0.17 26.87 -12.69
N TYR A 211 0.40 26.65 -13.89
CA TYR A 211 -0.27 25.97 -15.00
C TYR A 211 0.72 25.15 -15.83
N TRP A 212 0.42 23.85 -15.97
CA TRP A 212 1.17 22.90 -16.78
C TRP A 212 0.40 21.58 -16.90
N GLU A 213 0.69 20.85 -17.97
CA GLU A 213 0.32 19.45 -18.17
C GLU A 213 1.57 18.67 -18.55
N LEU A 214 1.68 17.45 -18.04
CA LEU A 214 2.75 16.53 -18.41
C LEU A 214 2.32 15.07 -18.33
N GLY A 215 2.89 14.24 -19.19
CA GLY A 215 2.66 12.81 -19.21
C GLY A 215 3.14 12.17 -20.51
N VAL A 216 2.31 11.31 -21.07
CA VAL A 216 2.53 10.70 -22.39
C VAL A 216 1.30 10.82 -23.27
N CYS A 217 1.50 10.84 -24.58
CA CYS A 217 0.45 10.71 -25.57
C CYS A 217 0.82 9.70 -26.65
N GLU A 218 -0.15 9.18 -27.40
CA GLU A 218 0.15 8.42 -28.61
C GLU A 218 0.84 9.31 -29.65
N GLU A 219 1.71 8.73 -30.49
CA GLU A 219 2.43 9.48 -31.52
C GLU A 219 1.49 10.14 -32.54
N ASN A 220 0.38 9.46 -32.85
CA ASN A 220 -0.59 9.84 -33.87
C ASN A 220 -1.88 10.46 -33.28
N VAL A 221 -1.80 11.09 -32.10
CA VAL A 221 -2.96 11.80 -31.53
C VAL A 221 -3.48 12.87 -32.47
N ASP A 222 -4.80 13.03 -32.49
CA ASP A 222 -5.44 14.14 -33.19
C ASP A 222 -5.06 15.46 -32.51
N ARG A 223 -4.53 16.39 -33.31
CA ARG A 223 -4.09 17.73 -32.87
C ARG A 223 -5.07 18.83 -33.32
N ALA A 224 -6.26 18.44 -33.78
CA ALA A 224 -7.32 19.36 -34.11
C ALA A 224 -7.85 20.08 -32.86
N TRP A 225 -8.37 21.28 -33.07
CA TRP A 225 -8.96 22.08 -32.00
C TRP A 225 -10.16 21.38 -31.36
N GLY A 226 -10.24 21.42 -30.02
CA GLY A 226 -11.41 20.95 -29.27
C GLY A 226 -11.39 19.47 -28.89
N ILE A 227 -10.30 18.74 -29.16
CA ILE A 227 -10.10 17.38 -28.65
C ILE A 227 -9.75 17.45 -27.17
N ALA A 228 -10.59 16.85 -26.32
CA ALA A 228 -10.32 16.79 -24.89
C ALA A 228 -9.19 15.80 -24.59
N GLU A 229 -8.10 16.26 -23.99
CA GLU A 229 -7.02 15.39 -23.53
C GLU A 229 -7.55 14.36 -22.52
N SER A 230 -7.52 13.09 -22.92
CA SER A 230 -7.96 11.96 -22.12
C SER A 230 -7.41 10.63 -22.67
N PRO A 231 -7.41 9.54 -21.88
CA PRO A 231 -7.00 8.23 -22.36
C PRO A 231 -7.78 7.75 -23.59
N GLN A 232 -9.05 8.14 -23.71
CA GLN A 232 -9.89 7.82 -24.87
C GLN A 232 -9.38 8.46 -26.16
N ASN A 233 -8.68 9.59 -26.05
CA ASN A 233 -8.08 10.32 -27.16
C ASN A 233 -6.55 10.14 -27.22
N GLY A 234 -6.01 9.14 -26.50
CA GLY A 234 -4.59 8.80 -26.54
C GLY A 234 -3.70 9.65 -25.64
N PHE A 235 -4.22 10.26 -24.56
CA PHE A 235 -3.43 11.05 -23.60
C PHE A 235 -3.50 10.46 -22.19
N TRP A 236 -2.33 10.28 -21.56
CA TRP A 236 -2.19 9.89 -20.16
C TRP A 236 -1.29 10.90 -19.45
N ALA A 237 -1.91 11.97 -18.95
CA ALA A 237 -1.22 13.09 -18.35
C ALA A 237 -1.91 13.63 -17.09
N VAL A 238 -1.15 14.36 -16.29
CA VAL A 238 -1.67 15.09 -15.12
C VAL A 238 -1.47 16.58 -15.34
N GLU A 239 -2.40 17.38 -14.83
CA GLU A 239 -2.42 18.83 -14.95
C GLU A 239 -2.35 19.49 -13.57
N LEU A 240 -1.75 20.68 -13.55
CA LEU A 240 -2.05 21.72 -12.57
C LEU A 240 -2.82 22.82 -13.30
N TYR A 241 -4.06 23.07 -12.90
CA TYR A 241 -4.88 24.15 -13.44
C TYR A 241 -5.55 24.93 -12.30
N ALA A 242 -5.25 26.23 -12.19
CA ALA A 242 -5.82 27.11 -11.17
C ALA A 242 -5.73 26.54 -9.74
N ASN A 243 -4.52 26.07 -9.37
CA ASN A 243 -4.21 25.44 -8.08
C ASN A 243 -4.92 24.10 -7.81
N LYS A 244 -5.48 23.45 -8.84
CA LYS A 244 -6.05 22.12 -8.75
C LYS A 244 -5.19 21.14 -9.53
N TYR A 245 -4.74 20.09 -8.85
CA TYR A 245 -4.09 18.96 -9.49
C TYR A 245 -5.15 17.98 -9.96
N GLN A 246 -5.08 17.58 -11.22
CA GLN A 246 -6.05 16.65 -11.81
C GLN A 246 -5.33 15.65 -12.71
N ALA A 247 -5.82 14.42 -12.78
CA ALA A 247 -5.51 13.52 -13.87
C ALA A 247 -6.48 13.79 -15.02
N LEU A 248 -5.95 13.80 -16.24
CA LEU A 248 -6.70 14.04 -17.47
C LEU A 248 -7.54 12.82 -17.84
N THR A 249 -8.45 12.40 -16.97
CA THR A 249 -9.46 11.38 -17.26
C THR A 249 -10.73 12.04 -17.82
N SER A 250 -11.67 11.24 -18.31
CA SER A 250 -13.00 11.70 -18.69
C SER A 250 -14.07 11.06 -17.79
N PRO A 251 -14.67 11.80 -16.84
CA PRO A 251 -14.36 13.18 -16.43
C PRO A 251 -13.02 13.29 -15.69
N ARG A 252 -12.47 14.51 -15.56
CA ARG A 252 -11.20 14.77 -14.87
C ARG A 252 -11.23 14.30 -13.42
N THR A 253 -10.17 13.62 -12.98
CA THR A 253 -10.06 13.10 -11.61
C THR A 253 -9.24 14.06 -10.77
N ALA A 254 -9.82 14.61 -9.70
CA ALA A 254 -9.08 15.48 -8.77
C ALA A 254 -8.05 14.68 -7.97
N LEU A 255 -6.84 15.24 -7.83
CA LEU A 255 -5.74 14.63 -7.10
C LEU A 255 -5.54 15.37 -5.75
N PRO A 256 -5.82 14.72 -4.61
CA PRO A 256 -5.69 15.35 -3.29
C PRO A 256 -4.23 15.34 -2.83
N LEU A 257 -3.40 16.18 -3.44
CA LEU A 257 -2.00 16.36 -3.04
C LEU A 257 -1.93 17.25 -1.79
N SER A 258 -1.20 16.81 -0.76
CA SER A 258 -1.00 17.59 0.46
C SER A 258 0.01 18.72 0.28
N GLU A 259 1.00 18.51 -0.59
CA GLU A 259 2.06 19.47 -0.90
C GLU A 259 2.23 19.59 -2.42
N PRO A 260 2.50 20.80 -2.94
CA PRO A 260 2.72 21.02 -4.36
C PRO A 260 4.09 20.44 -4.79
N PRO A 261 4.14 19.51 -5.76
CA PRO A 261 5.41 18.98 -6.24
C PRO A 261 6.15 20.04 -7.06
N SER A 262 7.41 20.32 -6.71
CA SER A 262 8.33 21.13 -7.52
C SER A 262 8.91 20.35 -8.70
N ARG A 263 8.89 19.01 -8.62
CA ARG A 263 9.36 18.08 -9.63
C ARG A 263 8.50 16.83 -9.65
N VAL A 264 8.12 16.42 -10.86
CA VAL A 264 7.25 15.26 -11.10
C VAL A 264 8.01 14.20 -11.89
N GLY A 265 8.03 12.98 -11.37
CA GLY A 265 8.53 11.80 -12.06
C GLY A 265 7.42 11.15 -12.86
N VAL A 266 7.68 10.82 -14.11
CA VAL A 266 6.77 10.11 -15.01
C VAL A 266 7.35 8.72 -15.26
N PHE A 267 6.57 7.69 -15.00
CA PHE A 267 6.93 6.30 -15.22
C PHE A 267 5.97 5.65 -16.20
N LEU A 268 6.52 5.07 -17.26
CA LEU A 268 5.81 4.28 -18.25
C LEU A 268 6.23 2.82 -18.13
N ASP A 269 5.26 1.91 -17.97
CA ASP A 269 5.43 0.48 -18.19
C ASP A 269 4.55 0.10 -19.40
N TYR A 270 5.18 0.00 -20.57
CA TYR A 270 4.46 -0.15 -21.83
C TYR A 270 3.72 -1.49 -21.90
N GLU A 271 4.40 -2.59 -21.58
CA GLU A 271 3.79 -3.93 -21.63
C GLU A 271 2.72 -4.12 -20.56
N ALA A 272 2.89 -3.54 -19.37
CA ALA A 272 1.88 -3.62 -18.33
C ALA A 272 0.69 -2.67 -18.58
N GLY A 273 0.83 -1.69 -19.46
CA GLY A 273 -0.23 -0.72 -19.74
C GLY A 273 -0.37 0.36 -18.68
N HIS A 274 0.70 0.70 -17.97
CA HIS A 274 0.66 1.63 -16.83
C HIS A 274 1.44 2.91 -17.09
N VAL A 275 0.81 4.04 -16.73
CA VAL A 275 1.46 5.35 -16.64
C VAL A 275 1.27 5.86 -15.22
N SER A 276 2.38 6.11 -14.52
CA SER A 276 2.40 6.50 -13.12
C SER A 276 3.18 7.79 -12.90
N PHE A 277 2.76 8.56 -11.91
CA PHE A 277 3.31 9.87 -11.56
C PHE A 277 3.72 9.87 -10.09
N TYR A 278 4.87 10.48 -9.82
CA TYR A 278 5.45 10.56 -8.49
C TYR A 278 5.93 11.97 -8.19
N SER A 279 5.79 12.42 -6.94
CA SER A 279 6.48 13.60 -6.44
C SER A 279 7.93 13.20 -6.16
N VAL A 280 8.88 13.85 -6.83
CA VAL A 280 10.31 13.53 -6.66
C VAL A 280 10.84 14.06 -5.31
N ALA A 281 10.20 15.08 -4.74
CA ALA A 281 10.64 15.71 -3.49
C ALA A 281 10.61 14.73 -2.30
N ASP A 282 9.59 13.88 -2.23
CA ASP A 282 9.34 12.97 -1.11
C ASP A 282 9.11 11.51 -1.54
N GLY A 283 9.17 11.24 -2.85
CA GLY A 283 8.91 9.92 -3.42
C GLY A 283 7.45 9.48 -3.34
N SER A 284 6.53 10.39 -3.02
CA SER A 284 5.13 10.04 -2.88
C SER A 284 4.49 9.77 -4.24
N HIS A 285 3.58 8.80 -4.27
CA HIS A 285 2.78 8.49 -5.44
C HIS A 285 1.70 9.57 -5.65
N ILE A 286 1.65 10.15 -6.84
CA ILE A 286 0.66 11.16 -7.25
C ILE A 286 -0.57 10.46 -7.85
N TYR A 287 -0.36 9.70 -8.92
CA TYR A 287 -1.44 9.05 -9.66
C TYR A 287 -0.91 7.91 -10.53
N THR A 288 -1.74 6.89 -10.77
CA THR A 288 -1.48 5.87 -11.79
C THR A 288 -2.76 5.71 -12.59
N PHE A 289 -2.64 5.82 -13.91
CA PHE A 289 -3.77 5.57 -14.80
C PHE A 289 -4.20 4.10 -14.71
N PRO A 290 -5.51 3.83 -14.84
CA PRO A 290 -5.99 2.46 -15.06
C PRO A 290 -5.23 1.80 -16.20
N GLN A 291 -5.07 0.48 -16.11
CA GLN A 291 -4.39 -0.30 -17.14
C GLN A 291 -4.99 0.00 -18.51
N ALA A 292 -4.13 0.35 -19.46
CA ALA A 292 -4.49 0.69 -20.82
C ALA A 292 -3.81 -0.25 -21.82
N SER A 293 -4.49 -0.50 -22.94
CA SER A 293 -3.87 -1.15 -24.10
C SER A 293 -3.44 -0.07 -25.07
N PHE A 294 -2.14 0.22 -25.14
CA PHE A 294 -1.60 1.23 -26.05
C PHE A 294 -1.71 0.74 -27.50
N SER A 295 -2.20 1.60 -28.39
CA SER A 295 -2.43 1.24 -29.80
C SER A 295 -1.21 1.47 -30.70
N GLY A 296 -0.19 2.17 -30.19
CA GLY A 296 1.04 2.48 -30.90
C GLY A 296 2.09 3.12 -30.00
N PRO A 297 3.19 3.64 -30.59
CA PRO A 297 4.25 4.30 -29.84
C PRO A 297 3.72 5.49 -29.03
N LEU A 298 4.24 5.65 -27.82
CA LEU A 298 3.93 6.78 -26.95
C LEU A 298 5.09 7.77 -26.96
N ARG A 299 4.77 9.07 -26.91
CA ARG A 299 5.75 10.15 -26.77
C ARG A 299 5.53 10.88 -25.45
N PRO A 300 6.60 11.37 -24.78
CA PRO A 300 6.47 12.33 -23.70
C PRO A 300 5.67 13.55 -24.16
N PHE A 301 4.78 14.03 -23.32
CA PHE A 301 3.82 15.07 -23.63
C PHE A 301 3.91 16.20 -22.59
N PHE A 302 3.93 17.45 -23.06
CA PHE A 302 4.04 18.64 -22.21
C PHE A 302 3.22 19.79 -22.78
N CYS A 303 2.41 20.47 -21.96
CA CYS A 303 1.69 21.69 -22.35
C CYS A 303 1.83 22.82 -21.32
N LEU A 304 1.90 24.05 -21.84
CA LEU A 304 2.03 25.27 -21.05
C LEU A 304 0.92 26.28 -21.40
N TRP A 305 -0.19 26.24 -20.67
CA TRP A 305 -1.36 27.09 -20.95
C TRP A 305 -1.16 28.60 -20.75
N PHE A 306 -0.19 29.01 -19.94
CA PHE A 306 0.02 30.42 -19.64
C PHE A 306 1.51 30.76 -19.61
N TYR A 307 1.79 32.04 -19.89
CA TYR A 307 3.09 32.63 -19.66
C TYR A 307 3.50 32.51 -18.19
N HIS A 308 4.75 32.12 -17.95
CA HIS A 308 5.36 32.09 -16.63
C HIS A 308 6.88 32.24 -16.76
N PRO A 309 7.56 32.97 -15.86
CA PRO A 309 9.02 33.17 -15.95
C PRO A 309 9.83 31.86 -15.85
N THR A 310 9.39 30.96 -14.98
CA THR A 310 10.00 29.64 -14.74
C THR A 310 9.73 28.68 -15.91
N PRO A 311 10.75 28.09 -16.55
CA PRO A 311 10.55 27.06 -17.56
C PRO A 311 9.98 25.77 -16.96
N LEU A 312 9.39 24.93 -17.81
CA LEU A 312 9.27 23.51 -17.51
C LEU A 312 10.51 22.82 -18.08
N THR A 313 11.21 22.02 -17.26
CA THR A 313 12.53 21.47 -17.61
C THR A 313 12.62 19.98 -17.35
N ILE A 314 13.09 19.21 -18.32
CA ILE A 314 13.38 17.79 -18.18
C ILE A 314 14.72 17.61 -17.47
N CYS A 315 14.74 16.81 -16.42
CA CYS A 315 15.94 16.50 -15.64
C CYS A 315 16.71 15.31 -16.24
N HIS A 316 18.03 15.32 -16.06
CA HIS A 316 18.96 14.23 -16.37
C HIS A 316 19.93 14.05 -15.20
#